data_AF-A0AAU3QZY3-F1
#
_entry.id   AF-A0AAU3QZY3-F1
#
_cell.length_a   1.000
_cell.length_b   1.000
_cell.length_c   1.000
_cell.angle_alpha   90.00
_cell.angle_beta   90.00
_cell.angle_gamma   90.00
#
_symmetry.space_group_name_H-M   'P 1'
#
loop_
_entity.id
_entity.type
_entity.pdbx_description
1 polymer ?
#
loop_
_entity_poly.entity_id
_entity_poly.type
_entity_poly.pdbx_seq_one_letter_code
_entity_poly.pdbx_strand_id
1 'polypeptide(L)'
;MTVSEFPLPATQTVIKGAKTYARDLAERVAATFLQAFVGGLVLTQPFDLAMWQAAAVAGIAAAGSLLKGLVARWRDVTNSASLAKGV
;
A
#
# COMPACT_ATOMS: atom_id res chain seq x y z
N MET A 1 16.02 -29.99 -30.72
CA MET A 1 15.11 -29.37 -29.73
C MET A 1 15.67 -27.99 -29.42
N THR A 2 15.13 -26.96 -30.05
CA THR A 2 15.48 -25.56 -29.75
C THR A 2 14.84 -25.19 -28.43
N VAL A 3 15.65 -25.00 -27.41
CA VAL A 3 15.20 -24.50 -26.10
C VAL A 3 14.59 -23.13 -26.39
N SER A 4 13.29 -22.98 -26.17
CA SER A 4 12.62 -21.69 -26.29
C SER A 4 13.22 -20.78 -25.22
N GLU A 5 14.11 -19.86 -25.61
CA GLU A 5 14.54 -18.75 -24.76
C GLU A 5 13.28 -17.94 -24.43
N PHE A 6 12.79 -18.10 -23.21
CA PHE A 6 11.66 -17.32 -22.71
C PHE A 6 12.13 -15.86 -22.64
N PRO A 7 11.52 -14.91 -23.37
CA PRO A 7 11.96 -13.53 -23.39
C PRO A 7 11.67 -12.89 -22.03
N LEU A 8 12.66 -12.91 -21.14
CA LEU A 8 12.55 -12.25 -19.85
C LEU A 8 12.76 -10.74 -20.03
N PRO A 9 11.92 -9.90 -19.38
CA PRO A 9 12.12 -8.46 -19.41
C PRO A 9 13.47 -8.11 -18.78
N ALA A 10 14.17 -7.13 -19.36
CA ALA A 10 15.42 -6.63 -18.79
C ALA A 10 15.21 -6.19 -17.33
N THR A 11 16.19 -6.46 -16.45
CA THR A 11 16.14 -6.13 -15.01
C THR A 11 15.75 -4.67 -14.74
N GLN A 12 16.23 -3.75 -15.58
CA GLN A 12 15.91 -2.32 -15.52
C GLN A 12 14.40 -2.05 -15.66
N THR A 13 13.70 -2.82 -16.49
CA THR A 13 12.24 -2.71 -16.69
C THR A 13 11.49 -3.16 -15.45
N VAL A 14 11.94 -4.26 -14.82
CA VAL A 14 11.34 -4.78 -13.57
C VAL A 14 11.47 -3.77 -12.44
N ILE A 15 12.67 -3.18 -12.27
CA ILE A 15 12.92 -2.16 -11.23
C ILE A 15 12.06 -0.92 -11.46
N LYS A 16 11.97 -0.42 -12.69
CA LYS A 16 11.09 0.70 -13.04
C LYS A 16 9.63 0.38 -12.73
N GLY A 17 9.16 -0.81 -13.10
CA GLY A 17 7.80 -1.28 -12.81
C GLY A 17 7.49 -1.32 -11.31
N ALA A 18 8.41 -1.85 -10.50
CA ALA A 18 8.27 -1.89 -9.05
C ALA A 18 8.17 -0.49 -8.43
N LYS A 19 8.98 0.46 -8.89
CA LYS A 19 8.93 1.86 -8.42
C LYS A 19 7.59 2.53 -8.77
N THR A 20 7.12 2.35 -10.01
CA THR A 20 5.82 2.91 -10.44
C THR A 20 4.67 2.29 -9.63
N TYR A 21 4.69 0.99 -9.41
CA TYR A 21 3.71 0.29 -8.59
C TYR A 21 3.67 0.80 -7.13
N ALA A 22 4.83 0.95 -6.49
CA ALA A 22 4.91 1.45 -5.12
C ALA A 22 4.35 2.87 -4.99
N ARG A 23 4.62 3.72 -6.00
CA ARG A 23 4.10 5.08 -6.06
C ARG A 23 2.58 5.10 -6.24
N ASP A 24 2.06 4.35 -7.21
CA ASP A 24 0.61 4.23 -7.45
C ASP A 24 -0.13 3.74 -6.20
N LEU A 25 0.42 2.72 -5.53
CA LEU A 25 -0.14 2.20 -4.29
C LEU A 25 -0.16 3.25 -3.18
N ALA A 26 0.92 4.02 -3.02
CA ALA A 26 0.98 5.09 -2.03
C ALA A 26 -0.01 6.22 -2.33
N GLU A 27 -0.12 6.63 -3.59
CA GLU A 27 -1.10 7.63 -4.05
C GLU A 27 -2.53 7.16 -3.77
N ARG A 28 -2.83 5.88 -4.00
CA ARG A 28 -4.14 5.30 -3.69
C ARG A 28 -4.43 5.28 -2.19
N VAL A 29 -3.47 4.88 -1.35
CA VAL A 29 -3.65 4.88 0.11
C VAL A 29 -3.86 6.30 0.65
N ALA A 30 -3.13 7.28 0.11
CA ALA A 30 -3.32 8.69 0.48
C ALA A 30 -4.71 9.19 0.03
N ALA A 31 -5.13 8.89 -1.20
CA ALA A 31 -6.42 9.30 -1.72
C ALA A 31 -7.59 8.71 -0.91
N THR A 32 -7.52 7.41 -0.58
CA THR A 32 -8.59 6.76 0.20
C THR A 32 -8.60 7.24 1.65
N PHE A 33 -7.43 7.50 2.26
CA PHE A 33 -7.34 8.12 3.57
C PHE A 33 -7.98 9.51 3.57
N LEU A 34 -7.64 10.37 2.60
CA LEU A 34 -8.19 11.72 2.49
C LEU A 34 -9.69 11.70 2.21
N GLN A 35 -10.16 10.81 1.35
CA GLN A 35 -11.59 10.64 1.06
C GLN A 35 -12.35 10.23 2.34
N ALA A 36 -11.84 9.24 3.08
CA ALA A 36 -12.44 8.82 4.34
C ALA A 36 -12.38 9.93 5.41
N PHE A 37 -11.27 10.68 5.46
CA PHE A 37 -11.10 11.81 6.37
C PHE A 37 -12.13 12.90 6.11
N VAL A 38 -12.31 13.31 4.85
CA VAL A 38 -13.33 14.31 4.47
C VAL A 38 -14.73 13.80 4.82
N GLY A 39 -15.04 12.52 4.57
CA GLY A 39 -16.29 11.91 5.01
C GLY A 39 -16.47 11.96 6.53
N GLY A 40 -15.39 11.69 7.29
CA GLY A 40 -15.35 11.82 8.74
C GLY A 40 -15.62 13.24 9.21
N LEU A 41 -15.04 14.26 8.57
CA LEU A 41 -15.30 15.68 8.89
C LEU A 41 -16.77 16.07 8.72
N VAL A 42 -17.47 15.48 7.74
CA VAL A 42 -18.91 15.73 7.55
C VAL A 42 -19.74 15.16 8.70
N LEU A 43 -19.29 14.04 9.29
CA LEU A 43 -19.99 13.33 10.37
C LEU A 43 -19.60 13.80 11.78
N THR A 44 -18.54 14.59 11.90
CA THR A 44 -17.92 14.96 13.19
C THR A 44 -17.68 16.47 13.29
N GLN A 45 -17.29 16.97 14.46
CA GLN A 45 -17.00 18.39 14.65
C GLN A 45 -15.54 18.70 14.29
N PRO A 46 -15.26 19.58 13.31
CA PRO A 46 -13.90 19.86 12.85
C PRO A 46 -12.99 20.52 13.90
N PHE A 47 -13.56 21.04 14.99
CA PHE A 47 -12.82 21.64 16.11
C PHE A 47 -12.68 20.71 17.32
N ASP A 48 -13.09 19.44 17.19
CA ASP A 48 -12.88 18.44 18.22
C ASP A 48 -11.46 17.85 18.12
N LEU A 49 -10.67 18.02 19.19
CA LEU A 49 -9.32 17.47 19.26
C LEU A 49 -9.31 15.94 19.15
N ALA A 50 -10.32 15.25 19.66
CA ALA A 50 -10.41 13.79 19.62
C ALA A 50 -10.58 13.28 18.18
N MET A 51 -11.28 14.03 17.33
CA MET A 51 -11.39 13.73 15.89
C MET A 51 -10.03 13.77 15.20
N TRP A 52 -9.24 14.82 15.46
CA TRP A 52 -7.89 14.96 14.89
C TRP A 52 -6.94 13.87 15.39
N GLN A 53 -7.04 13.48 16.66
CA GLN A 53 -6.28 12.36 17.21
C GLN A 53 -6.66 11.04 16.54
N ALA A 54 -7.96 10.77 16.37
CA ALA A 54 -8.44 9.57 15.68
C ALA A 54 -7.95 9.51 14.24
N ALA A 55 -8.02 10.63 13.51
CA ALA A 55 -7.50 10.73 12.15
C ALA A 55 -5.99 10.49 12.07
N ALA A 56 -5.21 11.03 13.01
CA ALA A 56 -3.77 10.81 13.08
C ALA A 56 -3.42 9.34 13.35
N VAL A 57 -4.10 8.70 14.31
CA VAL A 57 -3.92 7.28 14.61
C VAL A 57 -4.29 6.40 13.41
N ALA A 58 -5.40 6.72 12.74
CA ALA A 58 -5.82 6.01 11.52
C ALA A 58 -4.79 6.18 10.39
N GLY A 59 -4.21 7.38 10.24
CA GLY A 59 -3.15 7.65 9.27
C GLY A 59 -1.87 6.85 9.56
N ILE A 60 -1.46 6.76 10.83
CA ILE A 60 -0.32 5.92 11.25
C ILE A 60 -0.59 4.45 10.96
N ALA A 61 -1.80 3.95 11.28
CA ALA A 61 -2.18 2.57 11.01
C ALA A 61 -2.18 2.26 9.50
N ALA A 62 -2.72 3.16 8.67
CA ALA A 62 -2.70 3.05 7.22
C ALA A 62 -1.26 2.98 6.69
N ALA A 63 -0.38 3.89 7.10
CA ALA A 63 1.03 3.90 6.74
C ALA A 63 1.73 2.60 7.18
N GLY A 64 1.48 2.14 8.40
CA GLY A 64 2.03 0.88 8.92
C GLY A 64 1.58 -0.33 8.09
N SER A 65 0.30 -0.39 7.70
CA SER A 65 -0.22 -1.46 6.84
C SER A 65 0.37 -1.44 5.43
N LEU A 66 0.58 -0.25 4.85
CA LEU A 66 1.24 -0.08 3.56
C LEU A 66 2.68 -0.58 3.62
N LEU A 67 3.44 -0.14 4.63
CA LEU A 67 4.82 -0.59 4.85
C LEU A 67 4.89 -2.10 5.04
N LYS A 68 3.99 -2.67 5.86
CA LYS A 68 3.90 -4.13 6.05
C LYS A 68 3.62 -4.86 4.73
N GLY A 69 2.70 -4.35 3.91
CA GLY A 69 2.37 -4.91 2.60
C GLY A 69 3.54 -4.87 1.62
N LEU A 70 4.27 -3.75 1.57
CA LEU A 70 5.49 -3.60 0.76
C LEU A 70 6.59 -4.58 1.21
N VAL A 71 6.81 -4.71 2.53
CA VAL A 71 7.80 -5.65 3.09
C VAL A 71 7.39 -7.12 2.81
N ALA A 72 6.10 -7.46 2.91
CA ALA A 72 5.62 -8.81 2.60
C ALA A 72 5.83 -9.19 1.13
N ARG A 73 5.57 -8.24 0.20
CA ARG A 73 5.84 -8.39 -1.24
C ARG A 73 7.32 -8.62 -1.53
N TRP A 74 8.21 -7.93 -0.82
CA TRP A 74 9.67 -8.05 -1.02
C TRP A 74 10.23 -9.38 -0.50
N ARG A 75 9.60 -10.00 0.51
CA ARG A 75 10.01 -11.30 1.07
C ARG A 75 9.37 -12.52 0.40
N ASP A 76 8.85 -12.38 -0.82
CA ASP A 76 8.38 -13.50 -1.65
C ASP A 76 7.28 -14.37 -1.00
N VAL A 77 6.38 -13.76 -0.20
CA VAL A 77 5.08 -14.37 0.10
C VAL A 77 4.18 -14.08 -1.10
N THR A 78 4.47 -14.75 -2.21
CA THR A 78 4.01 -14.40 -3.57
C THR A 78 2.49 -14.47 -3.79
N ASN A 79 1.69 -14.83 -2.77
CA ASN A 79 0.22 -14.87 -2.87
C ASN A 79 -0.56 -14.48 -1.59
N SER A 80 -0.01 -13.70 -0.65
CA SER A 80 -0.83 -13.30 0.52
C SER A 80 -0.45 -11.94 1.10
N ALA A 81 -1.47 -11.10 1.37
CA ALA A 81 -1.33 -9.79 2.02
C ALA A 81 -1.07 -9.89 3.54
N SER A 82 -0.71 -11.07 4.04
CA SER A 82 -0.53 -11.41 5.44
C SER A 82 0.84 -12.07 5.69
N LEU A 83 1.45 -11.76 6.83
CA LEU A 83 2.60 -12.51 7.37
C LEU A 83 2.17 -13.83 8.04
N ALA A 84 0.86 -14.09 8.13
CA ALA A 84 0.37 -15.40 8.55
C ALA A 84 0.66 -16.41 7.43
N LYS A 85 1.51 -17.38 7.74
CA LYS A 85 1.80 -18.50 6.86
C LYS A 85 0.60 -19.45 6.91
N GLY A 86 -0.22 -19.48 5.86
CA GLY A 86 -1.24 -20.52 5.66
C GLY A 86 -2.67 -20.13 6.07
N VAL A 87 -3.32 -19.30 5.25
CA VAL A 87 -4.77 -19.36 5.00
C VAL A 87 -5.01 -19.34 3.50
#